data_AF-A0A957VQD6-F1
#
_entry.id   AF-A0A957VQD6-F1
#
_cell.length_a   1.000
_cell.length_b   1.000
_cell.length_c   1.000
_cell.angle_alpha   90.00
_cell.angle_beta   90.00
_cell.angle_gamma   90.00
#
_symmetry.space_group_name_H-M   'P 1'
#
loop_
_entity.id
_entity.type
_entity.pdbx_description
1 polymer ?
#
loop_
_entity_poly.entity_id
_entity_poly.type
_entity_poly.pdbx_seq_one_letter_code
_entity_poly.pdbx_strand_id
1 'polypeptide(L)'
;QKAVDRRLDLRVTVLGSGLSDYRRAVQHWWGKIEAATANLNLAERPIYFVSSNIHSMLNLISGAAWEMRTELDDFIRTYDPEGLRSEHEALTDNDTSSLANLYYYVMRHYANHATTSKEVSQRIAHRERKAGVVRVTDPHCLDVEAQIIEIGKLRAKRMDPRLDGLSADDWALLRESDAIIFNIDYPLGMAAYHIFSQLSTAINRIQGVYIMGKAATLNGRVGDVMIPNVIYDEHS
;
A
#
# COMPACT_ATOMS: atom_id res chain seq x y z
N GLN A 1 13.78 -26.28 -2.83
CA GLN A 1 15.19 -26.71 -2.75
C GLN A 1 15.66 -27.24 -4.12
N LYS A 2 15.54 -26.47 -5.21
CA LYS A 2 15.98 -26.87 -6.57
C LYS A 2 17.31 -26.24 -7.00
N ALA A 3 17.75 -25.21 -6.27
CA ALA A 3 19.02 -24.50 -6.53
C ALA A 3 20.25 -25.23 -5.95
N VAL A 4 20.06 -26.20 -5.06
CA VAL A 4 21.15 -26.95 -4.45
C VAL A 4 21.71 -28.01 -5.41
N ASP A 5 20.84 -28.62 -6.22
CA ASP A 5 21.20 -29.79 -7.06
C ASP A 5 21.54 -29.44 -8.51
N ARG A 6 21.42 -28.16 -8.90
CA ARG A 6 21.76 -27.69 -10.25
C ARG A 6 22.67 -26.48 -10.16
N ARG A 7 23.90 -26.61 -10.68
CA ARG A 7 24.76 -25.44 -10.94
C ARG A 7 24.00 -24.48 -11.86
N LEU A 8 23.78 -23.27 -11.36
CA LEU A 8 23.25 -22.16 -12.13
C LEU A 8 24.44 -21.26 -12.51
N ASP A 9 24.52 -20.87 -13.78
CA ASP A 9 25.41 -19.80 -14.23
C ASP A 9 24.62 -18.49 -14.13
N LEU A 10 24.87 -17.75 -13.05
CA LEU A 10 24.17 -16.52 -12.73
C LEU A 10 25.06 -15.33 -13.08
N ARG A 11 24.57 -14.48 -13.98
CA ARG A 11 25.16 -13.17 -14.25
C ARG A 11 24.30 -12.09 -13.61
N VAL A 12 24.88 -11.36 -12.67
CA VAL A 12 24.25 -10.17 -12.09
C VAL A 12 24.84 -8.94 -12.78
N THR A 13 24.00 -8.20 -13.48
CA THR A 13 24.39 -6.91 -14.07
C THR A 13 23.91 -5.81 -13.15
N VAL A 14 24.85 -5.08 -12.55
CA VAL A 14 24.54 -3.91 -11.73
C VAL A 14 24.27 -2.73 -12.68
N LEU A 15 23.01 -2.28 -12.76
CA LEU A 15 22.58 -1.20 -13.66
C LEU A 15 23.07 0.19 -13.19
N GLY A 16 23.59 0.29 -11.97
CA GLY A 16 24.22 1.46 -11.38
C GLY A 16 24.62 1.14 -9.94
N SER A 17 25.84 1.47 -9.54
CA SER A 17 26.40 1.10 -8.22
C SER A 17 26.79 2.31 -7.38
N GLY A 18 26.73 3.52 -7.94
CA GLY A 18 27.10 4.74 -7.23
C GLY A 18 25.94 5.33 -6.44
N LEU A 19 26.25 5.90 -5.26
CA LEU A 19 25.33 6.76 -4.51
C LEU A 19 24.73 7.88 -5.38
N SER A 20 25.53 8.43 -6.29
CA SER A 20 25.09 9.46 -7.24
C SER A 20 24.07 8.95 -8.25
N ASP A 21 24.21 7.71 -8.74
CA ASP A 21 23.25 7.11 -9.66
C ASP A 21 21.93 6.84 -8.96
N TYR A 22 21.98 6.37 -7.71
CA TYR A 22 20.79 6.14 -6.90
C TYR A 22 20.05 7.46 -6.61
N ARG A 23 20.77 8.53 -6.24
CA ARG A 23 20.17 9.86 -6.07
C ARG A 23 19.47 10.34 -7.36
N ARG A 24 20.11 10.15 -8.52
CA ARG A 24 19.50 10.49 -9.82
C ARG A 24 18.24 9.66 -10.09
N ALA A 25 18.25 8.37 -9.76
CA ALA A 25 17.07 7.50 -9.87
C ALA A 25 15.91 8.00 -8.99
N VAL A 26 16.19 8.36 -7.73
CA VAL A 26 15.20 8.95 -6.82
C VAL A 26 14.67 10.28 -7.34
N GLN A 27 15.51 11.14 -7.91
CA GLN A 27 15.07 12.40 -8.53
C GLN A 27 14.16 12.17 -9.74
N HIS A 28 14.49 11.19 -10.61
CA HIS A 28 13.62 10.83 -11.73
C HIS A 28 12.28 10.25 -11.27
N TRP A 29 12.32 9.37 -10.26
CA TRP A 29 11.13 8.82 -9.63
C TRP A 29 10.24 9.93 -9.05
N TRP A 30 10.82 10.88 -8.33
CA TRP A 30 10.11 12.05 -7.80
C TRP A 30 9.50 12.91 -8.91
N GLY A 31 10.26 13.20 -9.97
CA GLY A 31 9.76 13.98 -11.11
C GLY A 31 8.58 13.31 -11.83
N LYS A 32 8.54 11.97 -11.89
CA LYS A 32 7.36 11.25 -12.41
C LYS A 32 6.15 11.38 -11.50
N ILE A 33 6.36 11.36 -10.18
CA ILE A 33 5.29 11.59 -9.22
C ILE A 33 4.74 13.00 -9.37
N GLU A 34 5.61 14.02 -9.37
CA GLU A 34 5.21 15.41 -9.57
C GLU A 34 4.42 15.60 -10.87
N ALA A 35 4.88 15.01 -11.97
CA ALA A 35 4.18 15.09 -13.26
C ALA A 35 2.80 14.41 -13.21
N ALA A 36 2.71 13.21 -12.61
CA ALA A 36 1.44 12.48 -12.49
C ALA A 36 0.45 13.14 -11.52
N THR A 37 0.95 13.93 -10.56
CA THR A 37 0.14 14.63 -9.56
C THR A 37 0.20 16.15 -9.68
N ALA A 38 0.50 16.67 -10.87
CA ALA A 38 0.69 18.11 -11.07
C ALA A 38 -0.53 18.93 -10.64
N ASN A 39 -1.73 18.37 -10.81
CA ASN A 39 -3.01 18.97 -10.40
C ASN A 39 -3.21 19.00 -8.87
N LEU A 40 -2.41 18.27 -8.10
CA LEU A 40 -2.54 18.18 -6.64
C LEU A 40 -1.60 19.15 -5.91
N ASN A 41 -0.61 19.74 -6.58
CA ASN A 41 0.36 20.68 -6.00
C ASN A 41 0.94 20.20 -4.64
N LEU A 42 1.62 19.04 -4.65
CA LEU A 42 2.11 18.38 -3.44
C LEU A 42 2.97 19.27 -2.53
N ALA A 43 3.68 20.25 -3.10
CA ALA A 43 4.56 21.14 -2.35
C ALA A 43 3.81 22.08 -1.39
N GLU A 44 2.56 22.41 -1.67
CA GLU A 44 1.76 23.37 -0.88
C GLU A 44 0.82 22.71 0.12
N ARG A 45 0.45 21.44 -0.10
CA ARG A 45 -0.54 20.73 0.71
C ARG A 45 0.08 20.13 1.98
N PRO A 46 -0.67 20.04 3.09
CA PRO A 46 -0.24 19.28 4.26
C PRO A 46 -0.13 17.79 3.93
N ILE A 47 1.00 17.16 4.24
CA ILE A 47 1.26 15.75 3.88
C ILE A 47 1.54 14.90 5.11
N TYR A 48 0.82 13.78 5.19
CA TYR A 48 1.16 12.66 6.07
C TYR A 48 1.93 11.63 5.25
N PHE A 49 3.22 11.48 5.55
CA PHE A 49 4.06 10.49 4.90
C PHE A 49 3.85 9.13 5.54
N VAL A 50 3.65 8.11 4.70
CA VAL A 50 3.49 6.72 5.13
C VAL A 50 4.45 5.85 4.33
N SER A 51 5.15 4.96 5.02
CA SER A 51 5.94 3.90 4.41
C SER A 51 5.29 2.58 4.81
N SER A 52 4.67 1.88 3.86
CA SER A 52 3.90 0.66 4.15
C SER A 52 3.74 -0.22 2.92
N ASN A 53 3.15 -1.41 3.09
CA ASN A 53 2.80 -2.24 1.93
C ASN A 53 1.71 -1.57 1.08
N ILE A 54 1.89 -1.61 -0.25
CA ILE A 54 0.96 -1.00 -1.23
C ILE A 54 -0.51 -1.41 -1.09
N HIS A 55 -0.80 -2.57 -0.52
CA HIS A 55 -2.18 -3.05 -0.35
C HIS A 55 -2.78 -2.66 1.00
N SER A 56 -1.95 -2.42 2.02
CA SER A 56 -2.42 -2.22 3.40
C SER A 56 -3.38 -1.04 3.52
N MET A 57 -3.09 0.08 2.86
CA MET A 57 -3.98 1.24 2.88
C MET A 57 -5.15 1.09 1.90
N LEU A 58 -4.85 0.69 0.65
CA LEU A 58 -5.86 0.67 -0.41
C LEU A 58 -6.99 -0.32 -0.14
N ASN A 59 -6.70 -1.46 0.48
CA ASN A 59 -7.72 -2.41 0.91
C ASN A 59 -8.73 -1.77 1.86
N LEU A 60 -8.25 -0.91 2.76
CA LEU A 60 -9.07 -0.28 3.78
C LEU A 60 -9.87 0.91 3.26
N ILE A 61 -9.37 1.63 2.26
CA ILE A 61 -9.98 2.91 1.84
C ILE A 61 -10.76 2.84 0.52
N SER A 62 -10.42 1.91 -0.37
CA SER A 62 -11.00 1.86 -1.73
C SER A 62 -12.40 1.23 -1.76
N GLY A 63 -12.69 0.33 -0.82
CA GLY A 63 -13.91 -0.46 -0.79
C GLY A 63 -14.04 -1.48 -1.93
N ALA A 64 -12.98 -1.70 -2.71
CA ALA A 64 -13.03 -2.53 -3.91
C ALA A 64 -13.41 -3.98 -3.58
N ALA A 65 -12.77 -4.59 -2.58
CA ALA A 65 -13.06 -5.96 -2.18
C ALA A 65 -14.51 -6.13 -1.68
N TRP A 66 -15.02 -5.16 -0.91
CA TRP A 66 -16.39 -5.19 -0.38
C TRP A 66 -17.49 -5.06 -1.43
N GLU A 67 -17.21 -4.31 -2.50
CA GLU A 67 -18.11 -4.24 -3.66
C GLU A 67 -18.17 -5.58 -4.40
N MET A 68 -17.03 -6.23 -4.56
CA MET A 68 -16.88 -7.49 -5.30
C MET A 68 -17.12 -8.73 -4.42
N ARG A 69 -17.60 -8.59 -3.17
CA ARG A 69 -17.70 -9.70 -2.21
C ARG A 69 -18.44 -10.93 -2.76
N THR A 70 -19.57 -10.74 -3.45
CA THR A 70 -20.35 -11.85 -4.01
C THR A 70 -19.56 -12.59 -5.10
N GLU A 71 -18.80 -11.87 -5.91
CA GLU A 71 -17.93 -12.46 -6.94
C GLU A 71 -16.75 -13.20 -6.30
N LEU A 72 -16.20 -12.65 -5.21
CA LEU A 72 -15.14 -13.29 -4.43
C LEU A 72 -15.64 -14.57 -3.76
N ASP A 73 -16.84 -14.57 -3.20
CA ASP A 73 -17.48 -15.76 -2.63
C ASP A 73 -17.62 -16.87 -3.68
N ASP A 74 -18.13 -16.52 -4.87
CA ASP A 74 -18.29 -17.47 -5.98
C ASP A 74 -16.93 -17.97 -6.49
N PHE A 75 -15.92 -17.11 -6.52
CA PHE A 75 -14.56 -17.47 -6.88
C PHE A 75 -13.95 -18.47 -5.88
N ILE A 76 -14.11 -18.25 -4.57
CA ILE A 76 -13.63 -19.17 -3.53
C ILE A 76 -14.34 -20.52 -3.65
N ARG A 77 -15.67 -20.52 -3.79
CA ARG A 77 -16.46 -21.76 -3.95
C ARG A 77 -16.09 -22.55 -5.20
N THR A 78 -15.79 -21.86 -6.30
CA THR A 78 -15.51 -22.52 -7.59
C THR A 78 -14.08 -23.03 -7.68
N TYR A 79 -13.11 -22.18 -7.36
CA TYR A 79 -11.70 -22.43 -7.63
C TYR A 79 -10.90 -22.89 -6.42
N ASP A 80 -11.43 -22.69 -5.20
CA ASP A 80 -10.79 -23.04 -3.93
C ASP A 80 -9.30 -22.67 -3.87
N PRO A 81 -8.96 -21.38 -4.09
CA PRO A 81 -7.57 -20.95 -4.12
C PRO A 81 -6.93 -21.27 -2.77
N GLU A 82 -5.80 -21.99 -2.79
CA GLU A 82 -5.03 -22.38 -1.60
C GLU A 82 -5.81 -23.17 -0.53
N GLY A 83 -6.99 -23.73 -0.86
CA GLY A 83 -7.83 -24.43 0.11
C GLY A 83 -8.65 -23.50 1.01
N LEU A 84 -8.86 -22.25 0.61
CA LEU A 84 -9.58 -21.24 1.41
C LEU A 84 -11.09 -21.49 1.53
N ARG A 85 -11.67 -22.45 0.80
CA ARG A 85 -13.10 -22.76 0.88
C ARG A 85 -13.53 -23.16 2.29
N SER A 86 -12.76 -24.01 2.97
CA SER A 86 -13.11 -24.44 4.32
C SER A 86 -13.06 -23.28 5.32
N GLU A 87 -12.13 -22.34 5.14
CA GLU A 87 -12.06 -21.13 5.97
C GLU A 87 -13.26 -20.23 5.70
N HIS A 88 -13.60 -20.02 4.42
CA HIS A 88 -14.79 -19.25 4.02
C HIS A 88 -16.09 -19.82 4.57
N GLU A 89 -16.29 -21.14 4.49
CA GLU A 89 -17.47 -21.82 5.01
C GLU A 89 -17.55 -21.81 6.55
N ALA A 90 -16.41 -21.72 7.23
CA ALA A 90 -16.35 -21.64 8.69
C ALA A 90 -16.66 -20.24 9.23
N LEU A 91 -16.51 -19.20 8.41
CA LEU A 91 -16.81 -17.82 8.79
C LEU A 91 -18.32 -17.57 8.72
N THR A 92 -18.86 -16.96 9.78
CA THR A 92 -20.25 -16.51 9.79
C THR A 92 -20.35 -15.05 9.38
N ASP A 93 -21.54 -14.58 8.98
CA ASP A 93 -21.77 -13.17 8.67
C ASP A 93 -21.45 -12.22 9.86
N ASN A 94 -21.41 -12.74 11.09
CA ASN A 94 -21.02 -11.98 12.27
C ASN A 94 -19.50 -11.76 12.36
N ASP A 95 -18.68 -12.51 11.61
CA ASP A 95 -17.21 -12.43 11.59
C ASP A 95 -16.70 -11.41 10.56
N THR A 96 -17.34 -10.23 10.49
CA THR A 96 -17.04 -9.16 9.52
C THR A 96 -15.55 -8.87 9.39
N SER A 97 -14.80 -8.88 10.49
CA SER A 97 -13.35 -8.61 10.50
C SER A 97 -12.54 -9.70 9.79
N SER A 98 -12.87 -10.96 10.04
CA SER A 98 -12.21 -12.11 9.43
C SER A 98 -12.57 -12.23 7.95
N LEU A 99 -13.84 -11.98 7.61
CA LEU A 99 -14.30 -11.88 6.23
C LEU A 99 -13.58 -10.77 5.46
N ALA A 100 -13.39 -9.60 6.07
CA ALA A 100 -12.63 -8.50 5.46
C ALA A 100 -11.21 -8.96 5.07
N ASN A 101 -10.50 -9.59 6.01
CA ASN A 101 -9.14 -10.08 5.81
C ASN A 101 -9.10 -11.15 4.71
N LEU A 102 -10.04 -12.09 4.72
CA LEU A 102 -10.18 -13.12 3.69
C LEU A 102 -10.39 -12.50 2.31
N TYR A 103 -11.33 -11.55 2.17
CA TYR A 103 -11.57 -10.89 0.89
C TYR A 103 -10.35 -10.12 0.39
N TYR A 104 -9.64 -9.40 1.27
CA TYR A 104 -8.40 -8.72 0.90
C TYR A 104 -7.32 -9.67 0.41
N TYR A 105 -7.21 -10.84 1.04
CA TYR A 105 -6.26 -11.87 0.63
C TYR A 105 -6.65 -12.49 -0.72
N VAL A 106 -7.90 -12.93 -0.86
CA VAL A 106 -8.44 -13.57 -2.06
C VAL A 106 -8.46 -12.62 -3.26
N MET A 107 -8.61 -11.30 -3.03
CA MET A 107 -8.61 -10.30 -4.09
C MET A 107 -7.40 -10.42 -5.01
N ARG A 108 -6.22 -10.77 -4.47
CA ARG A 108 -5.00 -11.01 -5.26
C ARG A 108 -5.17 -12.19 -6.22
N HIS A 109 -5.74 -13.30 -5.77
CA HIS A 109 -5.97 -14.48 -6.60
C HIS A 109 -7.03 -14.19 -7.67
N TYR A 110 -8.10 -13.50 -7.28
CA TYR A 110 -9.17 -13.11 -8.19
C TYR A 110 -8.69 -12.15 -9.29
N ALA A 111 -7.91 -11.12 -8.93
CA ALA A 111 -7.36 -10.15 -9.89
C ALA A 111 -6.31 -10.75 -10.84
N ASN A 112 -5.64 -11.84 -10.44
CA ASN A 112 -4.66 -12.53 -11.29
C ASN A 112 -5.25 -13.70 -12.06
N HIS A 113 -6.55 -13.98 -11.91
CA HIS A 113 -7.20 -15.05 -12.64
C HIS A 113 -7.35 -14.68 -14.12
N ALA A 114 -6.89 -15.57 -15.02
CA ALA A 114 -6.67 -15.25 -16.43
C ALA A 114 -7.93 -14.72 -17.17
N THR A 115 -9.12 -15.17 -16.77
CA THR A 115 -10.38 -14.77 -17.42
C THR A 115 -10.89 -13.39 -17.01
N THR A 116 -10.54 -12.91 -15.82
CA THR A 116 -11.13 -11.70 -15.22
C THR A 116 -10.11 -10.58 -14.99
N SER A 117 -8.81 -10.87 -15.14
CA SER A 117 -7.71 -10.01 -14.71
C SER A 117 -7.80 -8.56 -15.21
N LYS A 118 -8.05 -8.35 -16.50
CA LYS A 118 -8.07 -6.98 -17.07
C LYS A 118 -9.27 -6.17 -16.59
N GLU A 119 -10.45 -6.79 -16.56
CA GLU A 119 -11.69 -6.12 -16.13
C GLU A 119 -11.66 -5.80 -14.63
N VAL A 120 -11.25 -6.77 -13.81
CA VAL A 120 -11.09 -6.58 -12.36
C VAL A 120 -10.09 -5.47 -12.07
N SER A 121 -8.93 -5.47 -12.75
CA SER A 121 -7.93 -4.42 -12.59
C SER A 121 -8.48 -3.02 -12.91
N GLN A 122 -9.31 -2.91 -13.95
CA GLN A 122 -9.95 -1.64 -14.30
C GLN A 122 -10.99 -1.20 -13.26
N ARG A 123 -11.75 -2.14 -12.70
CA ARG A 123 -12.73 -1.87 -11.63
C ARG A 123 -12.04 -1.43 -10.34
N ILE A 124 -10.95 -2.09 -9.95
CA ILE A 124 -10.11 -1.67 -8.80
C ILE A 124 -9.58 -0.26 -9.03
N ALA A 125 -8.93 0.01 -10.17
CA ALA A 125 -8.37 1.33 -10.47
C ALA A 125 -9.45 2.43 -10.52
N HIS A 126 -10.67 2.10 -10.98
CA HIS A 126 -11.81 3.01 -10.92
C HIS A 126 -12.23 3.33 -9.49
N ARG A 127 -12.23 2.32 -8.60
CA ARG A 127 -12.58 2.49 -7.19
C ARG A 127 -11.53 3.28 -6.43
N GLU A 128 -10.26 2.98 -6.65
CA GLU A 128 -9.13 3.75 -6.12
C GLU A 128 -9.24 5.23 -6.52
N ARG A 129 -9.44 5.53 -7.81
CA ARG A 129 -9.63 6.92 -8.28
C ARG A 129 -10.83 7.61 -7.63
N LYS A 130 -11.95 6.91 -7.43
CA LYS A 130 -13.13 7.42 -6.72
C LYS A 130 -12.87 7.70 -5.23
N ALA A 131 -11.89 7.05 -4.64
CA ALA A 131 -11.43 7.29 -3.27
C ALA A 131 -10.35 8.39 -3.21
N GLY A 132 -10.00 9.02 -4.34
CA GLY A 132 -8.97 10.06 -4.39
C GLY A 132 -7.54 9.52 -4.41
N VAL A 133 -7.35 8.28 -4.86
CA VAL A 133 -6.03 7.63 -4.96
C VAL A 133 -5.46 7.86 -6.35
N VAL A 134 -4.20 8.29 -6.40
CA VAL A 134 -3.34 8.28 -7.59
C VAL A 134 -2.16 7.36 -7.30
N ARG A 135 -1.97 6.34 -8.14
CA ARG A 135 -0.84 5.41 -8.05
C ARG A 135 0.19 5.77 -9.11
N VAL A 136 1.44 5.81 -8.71
CA VAL A 136 2.57 6.08 -9.58
C VAL A 136 3.60 4.97 -9.37
N THR A 137 3.84 4.20 -10.43
CA THR A 137 4.82 3.11 -10.43
C THR A 137 5.84 3.40 -11.52
N ASP A 138 7.13 3.23 -11.22
CA ASP A 138 8.20 3.36 -12.21
C ASP A 138 9.25 2.25 -12.10
N PRO A 139 9.04 1.10 -12.74
CA PRO A 139 9.96 -0.03 -12.66
C PRO A 139 11.33 0.24 -13.31
N HIS A 140 11.49 1.34 -14.06
CA HIS A 140 12.70 1.60 -14.83
C HIS A 140 13.78 2.35 -14.06
N CYS A 141 13.40 3.27 -13.17
CA CYS A 141 14.36 4.10 -12.42
C CYS A 141 14.44 3.66 -10.96
N LEU A 142 13.30 3.46 -10.31
CA LEU A 142 13.22 3.05 -8.92
C LEU A 142 11.94 2.26 -8.73
N ASP A 143 12.08 0.96 -8.47
CA ASP A 143 10.96 0.03 -8.27
C ASP A 143 10.33 0.21 -6.88
N VAL A 144 9.78 1.40 -6.65
CA VAL A 144 9.03 1.79 -5.46
C VAL A 144 7.75 2.46 -5.94
N GLU A 145 6.61 1.85 -5.66
CA GLU A 145 5.32 2.47 -5.96
C GLU A 145 5.02 3.59 -4.95
N ALA A 146 4.50 4.71 -5.44
CA ALA A 146 3.93 5.78 -4.63
C ALA A 146 2.42 5.84 -4.81
N GLN A 147 1.71 6.11 -3.70
CA GLN A 147 0.27 6.23 -3.64
C GLN A 147 -0.09 7.54 -2.96
N ILE A 148 -0.73 8.43 -3.70
CA ILE A 148 -1.14 9.75 -3.25
C ILE A 148 -2.64 9.71 -3.01
N ILE A 149 -3.06 9.98 -1.77
CA ILE A 149 -4.43 9.77 -1.31
C ILE A 149 -4.96 11.09 -0.75
N GLU A 150 -5.98 11.65 -1.38
CA GLU A 150 -6.62 12.88 -0.91
C GLU A 150 -7.62 12.61 0.22
N ILE A 151 -7.33 13.10 1.43
CA ILE A 151 -8.15 12.84 2.62
C ILE A 151 -9.60 13.32 2.43
N GLY A 152 -9.79 14.50 1.83
CA GLY A 152 -11.12 15.05 1.53
C GLY A 152 -12.00 14.21 0.60
N LYS A 153 -11.43 13.23 -0.12
CA LYS A 153 -12.17 12.32 -1.01
C LYS A 153 -12.56 11.00 -0.35
N LEU A 154 -12.06 10.72 0.86
CA LEU A 154 -12.43 9.52 1.61
C LEU A 154 -13.90 9.55 2.04
N ARG A 155 -14.54 8.38 2.08
CA ARG A 155 -15.97 8.26 2.40
C ARG A 155 -16.19 7.05 3.32
N ALA A 156 -16.63 7.32 4.55
CA ALA A 156 -16.93 6.31 5.59
C ALA A 156 -17.63 5.05 5.04
N LYS A 157 -18.73 5.23 4.30
CA LYS A 157 -19.56 4.14 3.76
C LYS A 157 -18.84 3.19 2.78
N ARG A 158 -17.67 3.57 2.27
CA ARG A 158 -16.89 2.77 1.30
C ARG A 158 -15.66 2.14 1.94
N MET A 159 -15.29 2.56 3.14
CA MET A 159 -14.08 2.10 3.80
C MET A 159 -14.35 0.77 4.52
N ASP A 160 -13.28 0.16 4.99
CA ASP A 160 -13.34 -1.00 5.86
C ASP A 160 -14.27 -0.71 7.05
N PRO A 161 -15.23 -1.60 7.35
CA PRO A 161 -16.20 -1.38 8.42
C PRO A 161 -15.55 -1.26 9.81
N ARG A 162 -14.30 -1.72 9.99
CA ARG A 162 -13.54 -1.55 11.23
C ARG A 162 -13.02 -0.12 11.44
N LEU A 163 -13.15 0.76 10.45
CA LEU A 163 -12.79 2.17 10.53
C LEU A 163 -14.01 3.03 10.90
N ASP A 164 -14.67 2.66 12.00
CA ASP A 164 -15.91 3.28 12.50
C ASP A 164 -15.70 4.27 13.67
N GLY A 165 -14.45 4.44 14.12
CA GLY A 165 -14.12 5.29 15.28
C GLY A 165 -14.23 6.80 15.08
N LEU A 166 -14.72 7.28 13.93
CA LEU A 166 -14.87 8.72 13.62
C LEU A 166 -16.35 9.13 13.65
N SER A 167 -16.64 10.24 14.33
CA SER A 167 -17.98 10.82 14.39
C SER A 167 -18.41 11.43 13.05
N ALA A 168 -19.70 11.78 12.93
CA ALA A 168 -20.21 12.47 11.74
C ALA A 168 -19.54 13.84 11.52
N ASP A 169 -19.19 14.53 12.61
CA ASP A 169 -18.54 15.83 12.57
C ASP A 169 -17.07 15.71 12.15
N ASP A 170 -16.35 14.68 12.63
CA ASP A 170 -14.99 14.37 12.16
C ASP A 170 -15.00 14.11 10.65
N TRP A 171 -15.98 13.35 10.16
CA TRP A 171 -16.14 13.11 8.73
C TRP A 171 -16.52 14.36 7.93
N ALA A 172 -17.17 15.35 8.54
CA ALA A 172 -17.43 16.64 7.90
C ALA A 172 -16.12 17.42 7.78
N LEU A 173 -15.32 17.50 8.85
CA LEU A 173 -14.00 18.13 8.86
C LEU A 173 -13.04 17.49 7.85
N LEU A 174 -12.99 16.16 7.78
CA LEU A 174 -12.12 15.46 6.82
C LEU A 174 -12.47 15.81 5.37
N ARG A 175 -13.76 16.03 5.03
CA ARG A 175 -14.17 16.41 3.67
C ARG A 175 -13.67 17.80 3.26
N GLU A 176 -13.47 18.68 4.23
CA GLU A 176 -12.93 20.03 4.03
C GLU A 176 -11.39 20.04 4.03
N SER A 177 -10.77 18.93 4.43
CA SER A 177 -9.31 18.83 4.51
C SER A 177 -8.66 18.84 3.12
N ASP A 178 -7.67 19.71 2.98
CA ASP A 178 -6.73 19.73 1.87
C ASP A 178 -5.52 18.81 2.12
N ALA A 179 -5.48 18.03 3.20
CA ALA A 179 -4.35 17.15 3.47
C ALA A 179 -4.31 15.92 2.55
N ILE A 180 -3.10 15.40 2.35
CA ILE A 180 -2.81 14.22 1.54
C ILE A 180 -2.07 13.18 2.39
N ILE A 181 -2.36 11.91 2.16
CA ILE A 181 -1.49 10.82 2.59
C ILE A 181 -0.60 10.43 1.40
N PHE A 182 0.71 10.49 1.62
CA PHE A 182 1.72 10.06 0.65
C PHE A 182 2.29 8.73 1.12
N ASN A 183 1.80 7.62 0.57
CA ASN A 183 2.27 6.29 0.90
C ASN A 183 3.30 5.78 -0.12
N ILE A 184 4.34 5.08 0.33
CA ILE A 184 5.31 4.40 -0.54
C ILE A 184 5.50 2.94 -0.15
N ASP A 185 5.87 2.10 -1.12
CA ASP A 185 6.17 0.68 -0.90
C ASP A 185 7.49 0.49 -0.11
N TYR A 186 7.35 0.49 1.22
CA TYR A 186 8.36 0.29 2.28
C TYR A 186 9.81 0.00 1.83
N PRO A 187 10.55 1.02 1.33
CA PRO A 187 11.96 0.83 0.99
C PRO A 187 12.78 0.55 2.26
N LEU A 188 13.89 -0.18 2.12
CA LEU A 188 14.77 -0.56 3.24
C LEU A 188 16.12 0.15 3.19
N GLY A 189 16.70 0.39 4.37
CA GLY A 189 18.06 0.94 4.52
C GLY A 189 18.25 2.29 3.80
N MET A 190 19.35 2.40 3.05
CA MET A 190 19.71 3.64 2.35
C MET A 190 18.67 4.10 1.31
N ALA A 191 17.88 3.17 0.77
CA ALA A 191 16.81 3.51 -0.17
C ALA A 191 15.77 4.41 0.51
N ALA A 192 15.35 4.04 1.71
CA ALA A 192 14.39 4.80 2.51
C ALA A 192 14.93 6.19 2.85
N TYR A 193 16.20 6.26 3.28
CA TYR A 193 16.87 7.53 3.59
C TYR A 193 16.84 8.50 2.41
N HIS A 194 17.25 8.04 1.23
CA HIS A 194 17.31 8.89 0.04
C HIS A 194 15.94 9.31 -0.48
N ILE A 195 14.95 8.41 -0.46
CA ILE A 195 13.57 8.73 -0.86
C ILE A 195 12.99 9.77 0.09
N PHE A 196 13.10 9.55 1.40
CA PHE A 196 12.56 10.47 2.39
C PHE A 196 13.28 11.82 2.35
N SER A 197 14.61 11.84 2.15
CA SER A 197 15.39 13.07 2.02
C SER A 197 15.01 13.88 0.76
N GLN A 198 14.77 13.22 -0.37
CA GLN A 198 14.26 13.89 -1.57
C GLN A 198 12.87 14.49 -1.30
N LEU A 199 11.98 13.70 -0.69
CA LEU A 199 10.62 14.11 -0.37
C LEU A 199 10.57 15.29 0.61
N SER A 200 11.37 15.25 1.68
CA SER A 200 11.46 16.32 2.68
C SER A 200 12.02 17.62 2.12
N THR A 201 12.79 17.54 1.03
CA THR A 201 13.33 18.72 0.34
C THR A 201 12.30 19.32 -0.62
N ALA A 202 11.45 18.48 -1.22
CA ALA A 202 10.47 18.92 -2.20
C ALA A 202 9.13 19.38 -1.59
N ILE A 203 8.84 18.98 -0.34
CA ILE A 203 7.55 19.22 0.32
C ILE A 203 7.74 20.17 1.50
N ASN A 204 6.91 21.21 1.57
CA ASN A 204 7.04 22.24 2.61
C ASN A 204 6.42 21.85 3.96
N ARG A 205 5.39 20.99 3.97
CA ARG A 205 4.52 20.77 5.14
C ARG A 205 4.26 19.29 5.43
N ILE A 206 5.22 18.60 6.04
CA ILE A 206 5.02 17.24 6.56
C ILE A 206 4.37 17.33 7.95
N GLN A 207 3.15 16.81 8.09
CA GLN A 207 2.37 16.81 9.33
C GLN A 207 2.64 15.57 10.20
N GLY A 208 3.06 14.46 9.58
CA GLY A 208 3.36 13.22 10.28
C GLY A 208 4.10 12.25 9.38
N VAL A 209 4.88 11.37 10.02
CA VAL A 209 5.68 10.33 9.37
C VAL A 209 5.32 9.01 10.05
N TYR A 210 4.77 8.08 9.27
CA TYR A 210 4.35 6.76 9.75
C TYR A 210 5.11 5.68 9.00
N ILE A 211 5.77 4.78 9.72
CA ILE A 211 6.51 3.68 9.14
C ILE A 211 5.87 2.40 9.65
N MET A 212 5.34 1.60 8.73
CA MET A 212 4.71 0.33 9.01
C MET A 212 5.52 -0.79 8.36
N GLY A 213 5.76 -1.85 9.12
CA GLY A 213 6.54 -2.96 8.64
C GLY A 213 6.42 -4.17 9.54
N LYS A 214 7.02 -5.27 9.10
CA LYS A 214 7.19 -6.47 9.94
C LYS A 214 8.51 -6.34 10.67
N ALA A 215 8.51 -6.62 11.96
CA ALA A 215 9.71 -6.67 12.77
C ALA A 215 9.82 -8.04 13.44
N ALA A 216 11.05 -8.53 13.58
CA ALA A 216 11.34 -9.59 14.53
C ALA A 216 11.27 -9.01 15.94
N THR A 217 10.71 -9.77 16.88
CA THR A 217 10.56 -9.33 18.27
C THR A 217 11.21 -10.35 19.19
N LEU A 218 11.86 -9.86 20.25
CA LEU A 218 12.39 -10.69 21.33
C LEU A 218 11.32 -11.00 22.38
N ASN A 219 10.34 -10.10 22.54
CA ASN A 219 9.40 -10.11 23.67
C ASN A 219 7.93 -10.24 23.24
N GLY A 220 7.64 -10.39 21.95
CA GLY A 220 6.29 -10.51 21.40
C GLY A 220 6.03 -11.88 20.77
N ARG A 221 4.76 -12.16 20.53
CA ARG A 221 4.30 -13.33 19.78
C ARG A 221 4.06 -12.96 18.32
N VAL A 222 3.98 -13.97 17.46
CA VAL A 222 3.58 -13.78 16.07
C VAL A 222 2.17 -13.19 16.05
N GLY A 223 2.04 -12.03 15.39
CA GLY A 223 0.78 -11.29 15.29
C GLY A 223 0.66 -10.11 16.26
N ASP A 224 1.58 -9.97 17.23
CA ASP A 224 1.58 -8.80 18.12
C ASP A 224 1.93 -7.53 17.34
N VAL A 225 1.23 -6.44 17.68
CA VAL A 225 1.51 -5.10 17.14
C VAL A 225 2.45 -4.37 18.10
N MET A 226 3.56 -3.88 17.56
CA MET A 226 4.55 -3.11 18.32
C MET A 226 4.52 -1.65 17.90
N ILE A 227 4.43 -0.74 18.87
CA ILE A 227 4.60 0.70 18.66
C ILE A 227 5.92 1.08 19.35
N PRO A 228 7.02 1.28 18.59
CA PRO A 228 8.30 1.65 19.17
C PRO A 228 8.23 3.08 19.72
N ASN A 229 8.77 3.29 20.92
CA ASN A 229 8.94 4.61 21.52
C ASN A 229 10.39 5.13 21.40
N VAL A 230 11.33 4.25 21.07
CA VAL A 230 12.76 4.55 20.88
C VAL A 230 13.28 3.70 19.72
N ILE A 231 14.18 4.29 18.93
CA ILE A 231 14.89 3.62 17.83
C ILE A 231 16.38 3.70 18.15
N TYR A 232 17.06 2.55 18.14
CA TYR A 232 18.51 2.47 18.29
C TYR A 232 19.13 2.11 16.94
N ASP A 233 20.21 2.79 16.58
CA ASP A 233 21.04 2.46 15.42
C ASP A 233 22.37 1.86 15.92
N GLU A 234 22.56 0.56 15.70
CA GLU A 234 23.79 -0.15 16.08
C GLU A 234 24.97 0.12 15.12
N HIS A 235 24.80 0.95 14.10
CA HIS A 235 25.87 1.36 13.18
C HIS A 235 26.47 2.74 13.51
N SER A 236 26.68 3.01 14.80
CA SER A 236 27.50 4.15 15.29
C SER A 236 28.97 3.78 15.41
#